data_AF-A0AAP3WJJ7-F1
#
_entry.id   AF-A0AAP3WJJ7-F1
#
_cell.length_a   1.000
_cell.length_b   1.000
_cell.length_c   1.000
_cell.angle_alpha   90.00
_cell.angle_beta   90.00
_cell.angle_gamma   90.00
#
_symmetry.space_group_name_H-M   'P 1'
#
loop_
_entity.id
_entity.type
_entity.pdbx_description
1 polymer ?
#
loop_
_entity_poly.entity_id
_entity_poly.type
_entity_poly.pdbx_seq_one_letter_code
_entity_poly.pdbx_strand_id
1 'polypeptide(L)'
;MDDLTNKEPGIKDTTVQDSTNKESKRKDSRPVISAKAQTILDFLRGCSPYEADSIRVMVGYGMGKGDTGTIEATDMLAVNRFLNHGLTKENGASNEAVMKHRQERVQKLMEAVKDFVDIGQLCRISVALMKISSDFKAVEDARGHLQSQPTTNGGKN
;
A
#
# COMPACT_ATOMS: atom_id res chain seq x y z
N MET A 1 15.83 -60.01 48.47
CA MET A 1 15.88 -59.51 47.09
C MET A 1 16.77 -58.27 47.14
N ASP A 2 18.09 -58.42 47.32
CA ASP A 2 19.05 -59.06 46.39
C ASP A 2 18.89 -58.37 45.02
N ASP A 3 19.80 -57.50 44.57
CA ASP A 3 21.17 -57.90 44.25
C ASP A 3 22.18 -56.74 44.29
N LEU A 4 23.38 -57.05 44.78
CA LEU A 4 24.59 -56.22 44.84
C LEU A 4 25.58 -56.77 43.82
N THR A 5 26.17 -55.95 42.95
CA THR A 5 27.48 -56.20 42.30
C THR A 5 27.86 -54.93 41.51
N ASN A 6 28.74 -54.03 41.96
CA ASN A 6 30.16 -54.06 42.32
C ASN A 6 31.17 -54.21 41.15
N LYS A 7 32.10 -53.23 41.11
CA LYS A 7 33.45 -53.15 40.51
C LYS A 7 33.67 -52.67 39.05
N GLU A 8 34.16 -51.43 38.98
CA GLU A 8 35.21 -50.82 38.11
C GLU A 8 36.35 -51.77 37.67
N PRO A 9 37.30 -51.48 36.73
CA PRO A 9 37.88 -50.14 36.36
C PRO A 9 38.37 -49.98 34.89
N GLY A 10 38.97 -48.83 34.51
CA GLY A 10 39.96 -48.85 33.40
C GLY A 10 40.26 -47.59 32.56
N ILE A 11 41.28 -46.83 32.97
CA ILE A 11 42.49 -46.47 32.18
C ILE A 11 42.39 -45.52 30.94
N LYS A 12 42.92 -44.30 31.17
CA LYS A 12 44.01 -43.54 30.49
C LYS A 12 43.91 -42.99 29.04
N ASP A 13 44.32 -41.72 29.00
CA ASP A 13 45.27 -41.04 28.09
C ASP A 13 44.87 -40.62 26.66
N THR A 14 45.23 -39.35 26.38
CA THR A 14 45.88 -38.83 25.16
C THR A 14 45.12 -37.76 24.38
N THR A 15 45.80 -36.60 24.25
CA THR A 15 45.77 -35.60 23.16
C THR A 15 44.53 -34.70 23.01
N VAL A 16 44.59 -33.40 23.30
CA VAL A 16 45.39 -32.29 22.72
C VAL A 16 44.74 -31.71 21.45
N GLN A 17 44.51 -30.41 21.57
CA GLN A 17 44.52 -29.35 20.55
C GLN A 17 43.32 -29.12 19.63
N ASP A 18 42.73 -27.94 19.89
CA ASP A 18 42.72 -26.79 18.99
C ASP A 18 42.14 -27.03 17.60
N SER A 19 40.87 -26.69 17.46
CA SER A 19 40.23 -26.52 16.16
C SER A 19 39.83 -25.06 16.00
N THR A 20 40.83 -24.25 15.67
CA THR A 20 40.80 -23.17 14.70
C THR A 20 39.43 -22.54 14.43
N ASN A 21 39.32 -21.32 14.93
CA ASN A 21 38.45 -20.24 14.46
C ASN A 21 38.21 -20.29 12.94
N LYS A 22 37.03 -20.75 12.52
CA LYS A 22 36.42 -20.38 11.24
C LYS A 22 35.13 -19.64 11.55
N GLU A 23 35.29 -18.36 11.82
CA GLU A 23 34.26 -17.35 11.65
C GLU A 23 33.72 -17.49 10.22
N SER A 24 32.69 -18.33 10.06
CA SER A 24 31.87 -18.35 8.88
C SER A 24 31.18 -17.00 8.83
N LYS A 25 31.79 -16.03 8.13
CA LYS A 25 31.09 -14.88 7.56
C LYS A 25 29.98 -15.45 6.69
N ARG A 26 28.84 -15.75 7.32
CA ARG A 26 27.57 -15.85 6.65
C ARG A 26 27.37 -14.47 6.04
N LYS A 27 27.72 -14.33 4.75
CA LYS A 27 27.10 -13.32 3.93
C LYS A 27 25.61 -13.58 4.10
N ASP A 28 24.94 -12.71 4.84
CA ASP A 28 23.49 -12.65 4.85
C ASP A 28 23.06 -12.35 3.41
N SER A 29 22.94 -13.41 2.63
CA SER A 29 22.36 -13.38 1.30
C SER A 29 20.92 -12.97 1.52
N ARG A 30 20.61 -11.72 1.18
CA ARG A 30 19.24 -11.20 1.21
C ARG A 30 18.29 -12.25 0.62
N PRO A 31 17.17 -12.57 1.28
CA PRO A 31 16.26 -13.60 0.81
C PRO A 31 15.78 -13.26 -0.61
N VAL A 32 15.83 -14.26 -1.50
CA VAL A 32 15.36 -14.17 -2.88
C VAL A 32 13.84 -14.00 -2.83
N ILE A 33 13.35 -12.84 -3.26
CA ILE A 33 11.92 -12.58 -3.43
C ILE A 33 11.38 -13.47 -4.56
N SER A 34 10.21 -14.07 -4.36
CA SER A 34 9.54 -14.84 -5.40
C SER A 34 9.06 -13.93 -6.54
N ALA A 35 8.95 -14.46 -7.76
CA ALA A 35 8.49 -13.68 -8.92
C ALA A 35 7.14 -12.98 -8.66
N LYS A 36 6.18 -13.68 -8.02
CA LYS A 36 4.87 -13.10 -7.65
C LYS A 36 5.02 -11.95 -6.65
N ALA A 37 5.87 -12.09 -5.64
CA ALA A 37 6.12 -11.02 -4.68
C ALA A 37 6.83 -9.83 -5.34
N GLN A 38 7.72 -10.07 -6.31
CA GLN A 38 8.36 -9.02 -7.08
C GLN A 38 7.35 -8.21 -7.89
N THR A 39 6.45 -8.88 -8.61
CA THR A 39 5.37 -8.22 -9.37
C THR A 39 4.48 -7.36 -8.47
N ILE A 40 4.11 -7.84 -7.28
CA ILE A 40 3.31 -7.06 -6.33
C ILE A 40 4.09 -5.83 -5.85
N LEU A 41 5.36 -5.99 -5.51
CA LEU A 41 6.21 -4.87 -5.08
C LEU A 41 6.36 -3.83 -6.19
N ASP A 42 6.54 -4.26 -7.43
CA ASP A 42 6.69 -3.34 -8.56
C ASP A 42 5.39 -2.58 -8.84
N PHE A 43 4.22 -3.24 -8.74
CA PHE A 43 2.93 -2.57 -8.77
C PHE A 43 2.80 -1.52 -7.67
N LEU A 44 3.04 -1.90 -6.40
CA LEU A 44 2.91 -0.99 -5.26
C LEU A 44 3.88 0.19 -5.32
N ARG A 45 5.09 -0.02 -5.84
CA ARG A 45 6.08 1.06 -6.08
C ARG A 45 5.67 2.00 -7.20
N GLY A 46 4.90 1.51 -8.17
CA GLY A 46 4.34 2.32 -9.25
C GLY A 46 3.14 3.18 -8.83
N CYS A 47 2.47 2.81 -7.74
CA CYS A 47 1.33 3.55 -7.22
C CYS A 47 1.74 4.89 -6.59
N SER A 48 1.02 5.95 -6.97
CA SER A 48 0.98 7.21 -6.24
C SER A 48 0.30 7.05 -4.88
N PRO A 49 0.45 8.03 -3.95
CA PRO A 49 -0.18 7.93 -2.64
C PRO A 49 -1.69 7.66 -2.72
N TYR A 50 -2.14 6.70 -1.90
CA TYR A 50 -3.52 6.20 -1.79
C TYR A 50 -4.08 5.48 -3.02
N GLU A 51 -3.30 5.31 -4.08
CA GLU A 51 -3.78 4.75 -5.34
C GLU A 51 -4.08 3.26 -5.24
N ALA A 52 -3.18 2.46 -4.68
CA ALA A 52 -3.38 1.02 -4.52
C ALA A 52 -4.67 0.69 -3.72
N ASP A 53 -4.91 1.42 -2.62
CA ASP A 53 -6.12 1.26 -1.83
C ASP A 53 -7.37 1.66 -2.62
N SER A 54 -7.30 2.75 -3.37
CA SER A 54 -8.43 3.22 -4.19
C SER A 54 -8.75 2.26 -5.34
N ILE A 55 -7.72 1.67 -5.95
CA ILE A 55 -7.87 0.60 -6.95
C ILE A 55 -8.57 -0.61 -6.30
N ARG A 56 -8.08 -1.07 -5.14
CA ARG A 56 -8.71 -2.19 -4.41
C ARG A 56 -10.19 -1.94 -4.17
N VAL A 57 -10.56 -0.75 -3.70
CA VAL A 57 -11.95 -0.39 -3.43
C VAL A 57 -12.77 -0.38 -4.72
N MET A 58 -12.29 0.30 -5.78
CA MET A 58 -13.05 0.42 -7.03
C MET A 58 -13.21 -0.91 -7.77
N VAL A 59 -12.18 -1.75 -7.78
CA VAL A 59 -12.27 -3.10 -8.35
C VAL A 59 -13.26 -3.94 -7.55
N GLY A 60 -13.17 -3.95 -6.21
CA GLY A 60 -14.12 -4.65 -5.36
C GLY A 60 -15.56 -4.19 -5.55
N TYR A 61 -15.77 -2.88 -5.68
CA TYR A 61 -17.07 -2.28 -5.99
C TYR A 61 -17.61 -2.74 -7.35
N GLY A 62 -16.78 -2.68 -8.40
CA GLY A 62 -17.17 -3.06 -9.76
C GLY A 62 -17.52 -4.53 -9.90
N MET A 63 -16.83 -5.40 -9.16
CA MET A 63 -17.13 -6.83 -9.05
C MET A 63 -18.38 -7.13 -8.21
N GLY A 64 -18.77 -6.20 -7.34
CA GLY A 64 -19.97 -6.30 -6.51
C GLY A 64 -21.27 -5.93 -7.25
N LYS A 65 -22.32 -5.63 -6.47
CA LYS A 65 -23.65 -5.27 -7.01
C LYS A 65 -23.72 -3.85 -7.60
N GLY A 66 -22.68 -3.03 -7.41
CA GLY A 66 -22.60 -1.68 -7.97
C GLY A 66 -23.56 -0.67 -7.34
N ASP A 67 -23.82 -0.78 -6.03
CA ASP A 67 -24.56 0.24 -5.27
C ASP A 67 -23.59 1.08 -4.44
N THR A 68 -23.45 2.37 -4.76
CA THR A 68 -22.55 3.28 -4.02
C THR A 68 -22.91 3.40 -2.54
N GLY A 69 -24.17 3.17 -2.17
CA GLY A 69 -24.61 3.14 -0.77
C GLY A 69 -24.02 1.99 0.04
N THR A 70 -23.44 0.98 -0.62
CA THR A 70 -22.80 -0.17 0.03
C THR A 70 -21.29 -0.03 0.16
N ILE A 71 -20.70 1.08 -0.29
CA ILE A 71 -19.26 1.33 -0.05
C ILE A 71 -19.10 1.67 1.43
N GLU A 72 -18.34 0.85 2.17
CA GLU A 72 -18.09 1.07 3.58
C GLU A 72 -17.38 2.42 3.84
N ALA A 73 -17.58 3.01 5.01
CA ALA A 73 -17.02 4.32 5.35
C ALA A 73 -15.48 4.36 5.23
N THR A 74 -14.80 3.28 5.62
CA THR A 74 -13.34 3.15 5.50
C THR A 74 -12.89 3.15 4.04
N ASP A 75 -13.62 2.43 3.18
CA ASP A 75 -13.34 2.35 1.75
C ASP A 75 -13.64 3.69 1.06
N MET A 76 -14.73 4.35 1.44
CA MET A 76 -15.05 5.71 0.97
C MET A 76 -13.98 6.73 1.38
N LEU A 77 -13.42 6.61 2.59
CA LEU A 77 -12.33 7.45 3.04
C LEU A 77 -11.06 7.22 2.22
N ALA A 78 -10.73 5.97 1.89
CA ALA A 78 -9.57 5.65 1.06
C ALA A 78 -9.66 6.32 -0.33
N VAL A 79 -10.83 6.23 -0.96
CA VAL A 79 -11.09 6.87 -2.26
C VAL A 79 -10.99 8.39 -2.14
N ASN A 80 -11.60 8.99 -1.12
CA ASN A 80 -11.53 10.44 -0.91
C ASN A 80 -10.10 10.93 -0.65
N ARG A 81 -9.26 10.17 0.07
CA ARG A 81 -7.85 10.49 0.25
C ARG A 81 -7.11 10.55 -1.07
N PHE A 82 -7.34 9.59 -1.97
CA PHE A 82 -6.76 9.61 -3.31
C PHE A 82 -7.26 10.79 -4.14
N LEU A 83 -8.58 11.04 -4.14
CA LEU A 83 -9.18 12.14 -4.91
C LEU A 83 -8.73 13.52 -4.42
N ASN A 84 -8.44 13.67 -3.13
CA ASN A 84 -7.96 14.91 -2.54
C ASN A 84 -6.43 15.03 -2.53
N HIS A 85 -5.70 13.98 -2.91
CA HIS A 85 -4.25 14.02 -2.85
C HIS A 85 -3.68 15.01 -3.88
N GLY A 86 -2.76 15.87 -3.43
CA GLY A 86 -2.19 16.97 -4.23
C GLY A 86 -3.04 18.25 -4.22
N LEU A 87 -4.16 18.27 -3.50
CA LEU A 87 -4.96 19.46 -3.30
C LEU A 87 -4.28 20.37 -2.26
N THR A 88 -4.22 21.67 -2.56
CA THR A 88 -3.53 22.70 -1.78
C THR A 88 -4.41 23.95 -1.72
N LYS A 89 -4.11 24.91 -0.84
CA LYS A 89 -4.88 26.17 -0.79
C LYS A 89 -4.85 26.93 -2.11
N GLU A 90 -3.76 26.80 -2.86
CA GLU A 90 -3.52 27.51 -4.11
C GLU A 90 -4.36 26.95 -5.27
N ASN A 91 -4.54 25.62 -5.34
CA ASN A 91 -5.32 24.97 -6.39
C ASN A 91 -6.76 24.58 -5.97
N GLY A 92 -7.09 24.71 -4.68
CA GLY A 92 -8.41 24.41 -4.10
C GLY A 92 -9.18 25.65 -3.64
N ALA A 93 -8.94 26.80 -4.26
CA ALA A 93 -9.49 28.10 -3.84
C ALA A 93 -11.04 28.18 -3.91
N SER A 94 -11.68 27.33 -4.70
CA SER A 94 -13.14 27.23 -4.80
C SER A 94 -13.59 25.76 -4.88
N ASN A 95 -14.87 25.52 -4.60
CA ASN A 95 -15.45 24.18 -4.71
C ASN A 95 -15.34 23.61 -6.12
N GLU A 96 -15.48 24.48 -7.12
CA GLU A 96 -15.30 24.11 -8.52
C GLU A 96 -13.86 23.69 -8.83
N ALA A 97 -12.86 24.41 -8.28
CA ALA A 97 -11.46 24.02 -8.43
C ALA A 97 -11.17 22.67 -7.76
N VAL A 98 -11.74 22.42 -6.57
CA VAL A 98 -11.64 21.12 -5.89
C VAL A 98 -12.32 20.02 -6.68
N MET A 99 -13.53 20.24 -7.19
CA MET A 99 -14.24 19.27 -8.03
C MET A 99 -13.46 18.95 -9.30
N LYS A 100 -12.90 19.97 -9.97
CA LYS A 100 -12.06 19.79 -11.15
C LYS A 100 -10.84 18.93 -10.85
N HIS A 101 -10.11 19.23 -9.76
CA HIS A 101 -8.98 18.40 -9.33
C HIS A 101 -9.42 16.95 -9.06
N ARG A 102 -10.52 16.76 -8.34
CA ARG A 102 -11.06 15.42 -8.07
C ARG A 102 -11.46 14.69 -9.35
N GLN A 103 -11.97 15.37 -10.37
CA GLN A 103 -12.26 14.77 -11.68
C GLN A 103 -10.99 14.34 -12.42
N GLU A 104 -9.93 15.14 -12.40
CA GLU A 104 -8.62 14.75 -12.95
C GLU A 104 -8.06 13.52 -12.23
N ARG A 105 -8.25 13.43 -10.91
CA ARG A 105 -7.89 12.24 -10.13
C ARG A 105 -8.76 11.03 -10.50
N VAL A 106 -10.06 11.20 -10.70
CA VAL A 106 -10.95 10.12 -11.17
C VAL A 106 -10.46 9.54 -12.48
N GLN A 107 -10.07 10.37 -13.45
CA GLN A 107 -9.54 9.88 -14.73
C GLN A 107 -8.30 9.00 -14.55
N LYS A 108 -7.37 9.41 -13.67
CA LYS A 108 -6.19 8.59 -13.34
C LYS A 108 -6.57 7.26 -12.71
N LEU A 109 -7.53 7.26 -11.78
CA LEU A 109 -8.01 6.03 -11.15
C LEU A 109 -8.71 5.11 -12.15
N MET A 110 -9.52 5.66 -13.06
CA MET A 110 -10.17 4.90 -14.13
C MET A 110 -9.14 4.21 -15.03
N GLU A 111 -8.06 4.91 -15.39
CA GLU A 111 -6.97 4.36 -16.19
C GLU A 111 -6.24 3.23 -15.46
N ALA A 112 -6.02 3.37 -14.14
CA ALA A 112 -5.38 2.32 -13.35
C ALA A 112 -6.28 1.10 -13.10
N VAL A 113 -7.60 1.31 -13.00
CA VAL A 113 -8.57 0.25 -12.70
C VAL A 113 -8.90 -0.60 -13.92
N LYS A 114 -8.84 -0.05 -15.14
CA LYS A 114 -9.31 -0.72 -16.36
C LYS A 114 -8.64 -2.08 -16.64
N ASP A 115 -7.40 -2.26 -16.18
CA ASP A 115 -6.65 -3.50 -16.41
C ASP A 115 -7.12 -4.66 -15.51
N PHE A 116 -8.01 -4.39 -14.54
CA PHE A 116 -8.50 -5.35 -13.56
C PHE A 116 -9.98 -5.73 -13.73
N VAL A 117 -10.71 -5.06 -14.63
CA VAL A 117 -12.17 -5.17 -14.73
C VAL A 117 -12.64 -5.24 -16.18
N ASP A 118 -13.84 -5.78 -16.39
CA ASP A 118 -14.50 -5.70 -17.70
C ASP A 118 -15.15 -4.33 -17.95
N ILE A 119 -15.59 -4.08 -19.19
CA ILE A 119 -16.19 -2.81 -19.58
C ILE A 119 -17.49 -2.49 -18.82
N GLY A 120 -18.30 -3.50 -18.50
CA GLY A 120 -19.54 -3.32 -17.75
C GLY A 120 -19.27 -2.90 -16.30
N GLN A 121 -18.26 -3.52 -15.68
CA GLN A 121 -17.77 -3.15 -14.36
C GLN A 121 -17.16 -1.74 -14.37
N LEU A 122 -16.34 -1.42 -15.37
CA LEU A 122 -15.73 -0.10 -15.54
C LEU A 122 -16.80 1.01 -15.68
N CYS A 123 -17.89 0.74 -16.40
CA CYS A 123 -19.03 1.65 -16.49
C CYS A 123 -19.74 1.87 -15.15
N ARG A 124 -19.85 0.84 -14.29
CA ARG A 124 -20.42 1.03 -12.94
C ARG A 124 -19.50 1.87 -12.06
N ILE A 125 -18.19 1.62 -12.16
CA ILE A 125 -17.15 2.36 -11.43
C ILE A 125 -17.16 3.83 -11.86
N SER A 126 -17.30 4.13 -13.15
CA SER A 126 -17.33 5.52 -13.64
C SER A 126 -18.49 6.31 -13.05
N VAL A 127 -19.69 5.72 -13.00
CA VAL A 127 -20.87 6.35 -12.39
C VAL A 127 -20.66 6.58 -10.90
N ALA A 128 -20.08 5.62 -10.19
CA ALA A 128 -19.77 5.74 -8.77
C ALA A 128 -18.76 6.85 -8.49
N LEU A 129 -17.64 6.86 -9.21
CA LEU A 129 -16.61 7.88 -9.07
C LEU A 129 -17.11 9.28 -9.45
N MET A 130 -18.03 9.40 -10.41
CA MET A 130 -18.65 10.69 -10.73
C MET A 130 -19.50 11.21 -9.57
N LYS A 131 -20.30 10.35 -8.92
CA LYS A 131 -21.03 10.70 -7.70
C LYS A 131 -20.10 11.09 -6.55
N ILE A 132 -19.06 10.30 -6.30
CA ILE A 132 -18.13 10.55 -5.18
C ILE A 132 -17.32 11.83 -5.41
N SER A 133 -16.79 12.04 -6.61
CA SER A 133 -15.99 13.23 -6.93
C SER A 133 -16.78 14.52 -6.83
N SER A 134 -18.09 14.48 -7.12
CA SER A 134 -18.99 15.63 -7.11
C SER A 134 -19.80 15.76 -5.82
N ASP A 135 -19.59 14.90 -4.82
CA ASP A 135 -20.27 14.98 -3.54
C ASP A 135 -19.92 16.29 -2.83
N PHE A 136 -20.93 17.13 -2.60
CA PHE A 136 -20.74 18.47 -2.06
C PHE A 136 -20.09 18.46 -0.67
N LYS A 137 -20.48 17.49 0.17
CA LYS A 137 -19.95 17.38 1.53
C LYS A 137 -18.47 16.99 1.50
N ALA A 138 -18.08 16.03 0.66
CA ALA A 138 -16.69 15.62 0.49
C ALA A 138 -15.82 16.75 -0.09
N VAL A 139 -16.38 17.57 -0.99
CA VAL A 139 -15.70 18.74 -1.55
C VAL A 139 -15.46 19.82 -0.50
N GLU A 140 -16.49 20.17 0.27
CA GLU A 140 -16.38 21.14 1.37
C GLU A 140 -15.41 20.66 2.45
N ASP A 141 -15.49 19.39 2.83
CA ASP A 141 -14.59 18.78 3.80
C ASP A 141 -13.13 18.83 3.32
N ALA A 142 -12.88 18.48 2.05
CA ALA A 142 -11.55 18.58 1.46
C ALA A 142 -11.01 20.02 1.50
N ARG A 143 -11.86 20.99 1.16
CA ARG A 143 -11.51 22.42 1.15
C ARG A 143 -11.20 22.94 2.54
N GLY A 144 -11.94 22.49 3.56
CA GLY A 144 -11.73 22.88 4.96
C GLY A 144 -10.37 22.46 5.53
N HIS A 145 -9.75 21.41 4.98
CA HIS A 145 -8.50 20.83 5.50
C HIS A 145 -7.24 21.20 4.69
N LEU A 146 -7.36 22.09 3.71
CA LEU A 146 -6.26 22.43 2.81
C LEU A 146 -5.08 23.05 3.53
N GLN A 147 -3.90 22.51 3.24
CA GLN A 147 -2.62 23.08 3.64
C GLN A 147 -2.04 23.89 2.49
N SER A 148 -1.30 24.95 2.83
CA SER A 148 -0.52 25.70 1.83
C SER A 148 0.61 24.83 1.29
N GLN A 149 0.95 25.02 0.02
CA GLN A 149 2.11 24.36 -0.56
C GLN A 149 3.38 24.79 0.19
N PRO A 150 4.27 23.86 0.58
CA PRO A 150 5.53 24.23 1.23
C PRO A 150 6.34 25.12 0.28
N THR A 151 6.71 26.31 0.74
CA THR A 151 7.60 27.20 -0.01
C THR A 151 8.94 26.51 -0.14
N THR A 152 9.26 26.07 -1.35
CA THR A 152 10.59 25.57 -1.66
C THR A 152 11.51 26.79 -1.63
N ASN A 153 12.14 27.05 -0.48
CA ASN A 153 13.21 28.04 -0.39
C ASN A 153 14.31 27.56 -1.32
N GLY A 154 14.39 28.19 -2.50
CA GLY A 154 15.45 27.97 -3.46
C GLY A 154 16.78 28.17 -2.76
N GLY A 155 17.46 27.07 -2.47
CA GLY A 155 18.83 27.06 -1.99
C GLY A 155 19.68 27.79 -3.02
N LYS A 156 20.16 28.97 -2.63
CA LYS A 156 21.27 29.65 -3.28
C LYS A 156 22.47 28.71 -3.20
N ASN A 157 22.89 28.17 -4.34
CA ASN A 157 24.25 27.70 -4.56
C ASN A 157 24.95 28.72 -5.46
#